data_AF-A0A4Q2XES9-F1
#
_entry.id   AF-A0A4Q2XES9-F1
#
_cell.length_a   1.000
_cell.length_b   1.000
_cell.length_c   1.000
_cell.angle_alpha   90.00
_cell.angle_beta   90.00
_cell.angle_gamma   90.00
#
_symmetry.space_group_name_H-M   'P 1'
#
loop_
_entity.id
_entity.type
_entity.pdbx_description
1 polymer ?
#
loop_
_entity_poly.entity_id
_entity_poly.type
_entity_poly.pdbx_seq_one_letter_code
_entity_poly.pdbx_strand_id
1 'polypeptide(L)'
;MKTLAILLPLLMGAGLATGGESTLTTTYQPLDGLGSGEVTVVPVTCHHWYASSAGSAVDLIHARNVPPTDNPKEAKQDLNLASRCGLRFSTNDLGDEESAPMILLDAVSFDESKSGGYPKEDIVRASLECLRRCLPEKLKSTKITLKCLDEDREWLSKIVAEFDSAPRDKPFFVAE
;
A
#
# COMPACT_ATOMS: atom_id res chain seq x y z
N MET A 1 -4.03 -43.70 52.83
CA MET A 1 -5.12 -43.05 52.07
C MET A 1 -5.27 -41.61 52.54
N LYS A 2 -4.96 -40.65 51.65
CA LYS A 2 -5.77 -39.44 51.36
C LYS A 2 -4.93 -38.52 50.47
N THR A 3 -5.26 -38.62 49.19
CA THR A 3 -5.02 -37.65 48.12
C THR A 3 -5.50 -36.27 48.54
N LEU A 4 -4.67 -35.25 48.32
CA LEU A 4 -5.18 -33.92 47.96
C LEU A 4 -4.15 -33.26 47.03
N ALA A 5 -4.53 -33.18 45.76
CA ALA A 5 -3.95 -32.27 44.78
C ALA A 5 -4.25 -30.82 45.18
N ILE A 6 -3.49 -29.84 44.68
CA ILE A 6 -4.04 -28.69 43.96
C ILE A 6 -2.93 -27.75 43.43
N LEU A 7 -2.97 -27.62 42.09
CA LEU A 7 -2.59 -26.52 41.19
C LEU A 7 -1.22 -25.85 41.28
N LEU A 8 -0.37 -26.23 40.32
CA LEU A 8 0.63 -25.36 39.70
C LEU A 8 -0.12 -24.33 38.82
N PRO A 9 0.08 -23.00 38.98
CA PRO A 9 -0.43 -22.07 37.99
C PRO A 9 0.52 -22.15 36.79
N LEU A 10 0.06 -22.83 35.74
CA LEU A 10 0.57 -22.66 34.39
C LEU A 10 0.33 -21.19 34.02
N LEU A 11 1.33 -20.33 34.20
CA LEU A 11 1.44 -19.05 33.50
C LEU A 11 1.65 -19.38 32.02
N MET A 12 0.57 -19.81 31.35
CA MET A 12 0.45 -19.66 29.92
C MET A 12 0.48 -18.17 29.67
N GLY A 13 1.62 -17.70 29.18
CA GLY A 13 1.76 -16.36 28.65
C GLY A 13 0.60 -16.12 27.71
N ALA A 14 -0.33 -15.27 28.12
CA ALA A 14 -1.13 -14.52 27.19
C ALA A 14 -0.10 -13.77 26.35
N GLY A 15 0.24 -14.33 25.19
CA GLY A 15 0.81 -13.53 24.12
C GLY A 15 -0.16 -12.37 23.98
N LEU A 16 0.29 -11.19 24.38
CA LEU A 16 -0.39 -9.96 24.07
C LEU A 16 -0.38 -9.91 22.55
N ALA A 17 -1.41 -10.47 21.92
CA ALA A 17 -1.83 -10.05 20.61
C ALA A 17 -2.27 -8.60 20.81
N THR A 18 -1.32 -7.68 20.79
CA THR A 18 -1.59 -6.27 20.58
C THR A 18 -2.16 -6.19 19.18
N GLY A 19 -3.46 -6.43 19.05
CA GLY A 19 -4.20 -6.01 17.88
C GLY A 19 -3.98 -4.51 17.79
N GLY A 20 -3.31 -4.06 16.74
CA GLY A 20 -3.04 -2.64 16.52
C GLY A 20 -4.35 -1.85 16.64
N GLU A 21 -4.32 -0.76 17.40
CA GLU A 21 -5.48 0.12 17.51
C GLU A 21 -5.86 0.64 16.12
N SER A 22 -7.16 0.88 15.90
CA SER A 22 -7.57 1.57 14.69
C SER A 22 -7.09 3.01 14.75
N THR A 23 -6.46 3.49 13.68
CA THR A 23 -6.02 4.89 13.59
C THR A 23 -6.33 5.47 12.21
N LEU A 24 -6.42 6.79 12.15
CA LEU A 24 -6.49 7.52 10.89
C LEU A 24 -5.07 7.71 10.35
N THR A 25 -4.78 7.09 9.22
CA THR A 25 -3.47 7.21 8.55
C THR A 25 -3.65 7.96 7.24
N THR A 26 -2.82 8.97 7.00
CA THR A 26 -2.77 9.64 5.70
C THR A 26 -1.83 8.89 4.77
N THR A 27 -2.29 8.63 3.55
CA THR A 27 -1.53 8.06 2.45
C THR A 27 -1.76 8.89 1.19
N TYR A 28 -1.19 8.47 0.06
CA TYR A 28 -1.50 8.99 -1.27
C TYR A 28 -2.07 7.87 -2.13
N GLN A 29 -3.04 8.21 -2.98
CA GLN A 29 -3.67 7.24 -3.87
C GLN A 29 -3.75 7.79 -5.30
N PRO A 30 -3.55 6.93 -6.32
CA PRO A 30 -3.76 7.28 -7.72
C PRO A 30 -5.26 7.16 -8.03
N LEU A 31 -5.97 8.28 -7.98
CA LEU A 31 -7.41 8.32 -8.21
C LEU A 31 -7.72 8.54 -9.69
N ASP A 32 -8.80 7.90 -10.13
CA ASP A 32 -9.53 8.26 -11.35
C ASP A 32 -9.87 9.76 -11.26
N GLY A 33 -9.37 10.57 -12.20
CA GLY A 33 -9.39 12.03 -12.15
C GLY A 33 -10.76 12.68 -12.31
N LEU A 34 -11.83 11.97 -11.96
CA LEU A 34 -13.21 12.47 -11.89
C LEU A 34 -13.67 13.21 -13.15
N GLY A 35 -13.24 12.73 -14.32
CA GLY A 35 -13.61 13.29 -15.63
C GLY A 35 -12.54 14.13 -16.31
N SER A 36 -11.37 14.34 -15.69
CA SER A 36 -10.21 14.96 -16.37
C SER A 36 -9.59 14.07 -17.45
N GLY A 37 -9.73 12.74 -17.33
CA GLY A 37 -9.03 11.79 -18.19
C GLY A 37 -7.58 11.53 -17.74
N GLU A 38 -7.14 12.13 -16.64
CA GLU A 38 -5.81 11.97 -16.07
C GLU A 38 -5.82 11.24 -14.72
N VAL A 39 -4.74 10.52 -14.41
CA VAL A 39 -4.56 9.89 -13.09
C VAL A 39 -4.12 10.94 -12.09
N THR A 40 -4.91 11.17 -11.03
CA THR A 40 -4.58 12.19 -10.02
C THR A 40 -3.99 11.56 -8.76
N VAL A 41 -2.80 12.02 -8.33
CA VAL A 41 -2.20 11.60 -7.05
C VAL A 41 -2.71 12.48 -5.91
N VAL A 42 -3.58 11.92 -5.06
CA VAL A 42 -4.31 12.68 -4.02
C VAL A 42 -3.95 12.17 -2.63
N PRO A 43 -3.71 13.05 -1.63
CA PRO A 43 -3.61 12.64 -0.24
C PRO A 43 -4.98 12.19 0.28
N VAL A 44 -5.04 11.01 0.90
CA VAL A 44 -6.28 10.41 1.41
C VAL A 44 -6.08 9.99 2.87
N THR A 45 -7.07 10.28 3.71
CA THR A 45 -7.13 9.75 5.08
C THR A 45 -7.86 8.42 5.09
N CYS A 46 -7.16 7.36 5.44
CA CYS A 46 -7.67 6.01 5.52
C CYS A 46 -7.86 5.59 6.97
N HIS A 47 -8.93 4.83 7.23
CA HIS A 47 -9.12 4.17 8.52
C HIS A 47 -8.31 2.87 8.54
N HIS A 48 -7.14 2.89 9.18
CA HIS A 48 -6.24 1.76 9.23
C HIS A 48 -6.59 0.86 10.42
N TRP A 49 -7.34 -0.19 10.13
CA TRP A 49 -7.62 -1.25 11.11
C TRP A 49 -6.37 -2.10 11.30
N TYR A 50 -5.95 -2.31 12.56
CA TYR A 50 -4.74 -3.07 12.91
C TYR A 50 -3.44 -2.41 12.47
N ALA A 51 -3.35 -1.08 12.56
CA ALA A 51 -2.13 -0.35 12.26
C ALA A 51 -0.99 -0.87 13.14
N SER A 52 0.02 -1.50 12.52
CA SER A 52 1.07 -2.22 13.25
C SER A 52 2.47 -1.65 13.03
N SER A 53 2.69 -0.66 12.15
CA SER A 53 4.06 -0.30 11.78
C SER A 53 4.26 1.12 11.25
N ALA A 54 5.54 1.51 11.18
CA ALA A 54 6.02 2.73 10.50
C ALA A 54 5.82 2.71 8.97
N GLY A 55 5.44 1.57 8.37
CA GLY A 55 5.12 1.42 6.95
C GLY A 55 3.65 1.66 6.60
N SER A 56 2.80 1.92 7.60
CA SER A 56 1.34 1.97 7.48
C SER A 56 0.80 2.80 6.30
N ALA A 57 1.42 3.93 5.97
CA ALA A 57 0.98 4.75 4.84
C ALA A 57 1.19 4.05 3.48
N VAL A 58 2.27 3.28 3.33
CA VAL A 58 2.60 2.54 2.11
C VAL A 58 1.59 1.41 1.87
N ASP A 59 1.25 0.67 2.92
CA ASP A 59 0.28 -0.43 2.84
C ASP A 59 -1.12 0.06 2.43
N LEU A 60 -1.43 1.34 2.62
CA LEU A 60 -2.73 1.92 2.32
C LEU A 60 -2.84 2.55 0.92
N ILE A 61 -1.74 2.61 0.15
CA ILE A 61 -1.75 3.14 -1.23
C ILE A 61 -2.79 2.41 -2.09
N HIS A 62 -2.97 1.10 -1.86
CA HIS A 62 -3.90 0.24 -2.60
C HIS A 62 -5.26 0.04 -1.91
N ALA A 63 -5.53 0.74 -0.81
CA ALA A 63 -6.81 0.65 -0.12
C ALA A 63 -7.94 1.22 -1.00
N ARG A 64 -9.09 0.54 -1.04
CA ARG A 64 -10.27 0.98 -1.78
C ARG A 64 -10.66 2.40 -1.37
N ASN A 65 -10.83 3.28 -2.36
CA ASN A 65 -11.26 4.65 -2.13
C ASN A 65 -12.70 4.84 -2.58
N VAL A 66 -13.62 5.02 -1.64
CA VAL A 66 -15.00 5.40 -1.96
C VAL A 66 -15.17 6.86 -1.59
N PRO A 67 -15.60 7.73 -2.52
CA PRO A 67 -15.76 9.15 -2.24
C PRO A 67 -16.86 9.36 -1.18
N PRO A 68 -16.70 10.34 -0.29
CA PRO A 68 -17.78 10.75 0.60
C PRO A 68 -18.92 11.34 -0.24
N THR A 69 -20.15 10.90 0.02
CA THR A 69 -21.37 11.38 -0.66
C THR A 69 -22.48 11.56 0.38
N ASP A 70 -23.37 12.52 0.12
CA ASP A 70 -24.60 12.75 0.87
C ASP A 70 -25.69 11.70 0.54
N ASN A 71 -25.45 10.85 -0.46
CA ASN A 71 -26.28 9.70 -0.81
C ASN A 71 -25.55 8.36 -0.61
N PRO A 72 -25.69 7.71 0.56
CA PRO A 72 -25.01 6.43 0.86
C PRO A 72 -25.32 5.29 -0.12
N LYS A 73 -26.42 5.36 -0.89
CA LYS A 73 -26.77 4.34 -1.88
C LYS A 73 -25.83 4.36 -3.10
N GLU A 74 -25.17 5.49 -3.33
CA GLU A 74 -24.28 5.75 -4.47
C GLU A 74 -22.79 5.63 -4.10
N ALA A 75 -22.46 5.56 -2.80
CA ALA A 75 -21.10 5.33 -2.25
C ALA A 75 -20.59 3.89 -2.52
N LYS A 76 -20.46 3.50 -3.79
CA LYS A 76 -20.11 2.13 -4.19
C LYS A 76 -18.93 2.05 -5.13
N GLN A 77 -18.53 3.14 -5.75
CA GLN A 77 -17.44 3.15 -6.69
C GLN A 77 -16.11 3.22 -5.96
N ASP A 78 -15.16 2.39 -6.39
CA ASP A 78 -13.76 2.55 -6.02
C ASP A 78 -13.13 3.52 -7.03
N LEU A 79 -12.53 4.60 -6.55
CA LEU A 79 -11.81 5.56 -7.39
C LEU A 79 -10.31 5.28 -7.44
N ASN A 80 -9.79 4.42 -6.54
CA ASN A 80 -8.36 4.13 -6.49
C ASN A 80 -7.98 3.14 -7.60
N LEU A 81 -7.23 3.62 -8.59
CA LEU A 81 -6.77 2.82 -9.72
C LEU A 81 -5.81 1.71 -9.29
N ALA A 82 -4.98 1.93 -8.27
CA ALA A 82 -4.10 0.88 -7.73
C ALA A 82 -4.94 -0.27 -7.15
N SER A 83 -6.00 0.05 -6.40
CA SER A 83 -6.90 -0.95 -5.83
C SER A 83 -7.67 -1.70 -6.91
N ARG A 84 -8.28 -0.97 -7.85
CA ARG A 84 -9.05 -1.53 -8.98
C ARG A 84 -8.23 -2.45 -9.87
N CYS A 85 -7.02 -2.01 -10.21
CA CYS A 85 -6.12 -2.75 -11.10
C CYS A 85 -5.27 -3.77 -10.36
N GLY A 86 -5.41 -3.96 -9.04
CA GLY A 86 -4.70 -5.02 -8.33
C GLY A 86 -3.21 -4.78 -8.07
N LEU A 87 -2.75 -3.53 -8.06
CA LEU A 87 -1.40 -3.16 -7.59
C LEU A 87 -1.38 -3.08 -6.07
N ARG A 88 -0.37 -3.68 -5.44
CA ARG A 88 -0.20 -3.63 -3.99
C ARG A 88 1.22 -3.26 -3.62
N PHE A 89 1.34 -2.40 -2.62
CA PHE A 89 2.61 -2.13 -1.95
C PHE A 89 2.58 -2.74 -0.56
N SER A 90 3.73 -3.26 -0.15
CA SER A 90 3.95 -3.60 1.24
C SER A 90 5.40 -3.37 1.67
N THR A 91 5.59 -3.20 2.96
CA THR A 91 6.91 -3.14 3.59
C THR A 91 7.06 -4.30 4.57
N ASN A 92 8.30 -4.70 4.87
CA ASN A 92 8.53 -5.57 6.02
C ASN A 92 8.42 -4.79 7.34
N ASP A 93 8.59 -5.48 8.47
CA ASP A 93 8.60 -4.82 9.78
C ASP A 93 9.81 -3.88 9.88
N LEU A 94 9.54 -2.57 9.85
CA LEU A 94 10.56 -1.53 9.97
C LEU A 94 11.00 -1.27 11.42
N GLY A 95 10.35 -1.92 12.40
CA GLY A 95 10.67 -1.87 13.82
C GLY A 95 11.70 -2.92 14.24
N ASP A 96 11.88 -3.97 13.45
CA ASP A 96 12.88 -5.02 13.68
C ASP A 96 14.26 -4.58 13.17
N GLU A 97 15.21 -4.41 14.09
CA GLU A 97 16.58 -3.98 13.76
C GLU A 97 17.38 -5.05 13.00
N GLU A 98 16.97 -6.32 13.09
CA GLU A 98 17.64 -7.43 12.39
C GLU A 98 17.13 -7.61 10.95
N SER A 99 15.99 -6.99 10.60
CA SER A 99 15.37 -7.07 9.29
C SER A 99 15.85 -5.96 8.35
N ALA A 100 16.44 -6.34 7.21
CA ALA A 100 16.83 -5.39 6.18
C ALA A 100 15.58 -4.70 5.57
N PRO A 101 15.52 -3.35 5.45
CA PRO A 101 14.32 -2.67 4.97
C PRO A 101 13.94 -3.08 3.54
N MET A 102 12.67 -3.37 3.30
CA MET A 102 12.16 -3.86 2.02
C MET A 102 10.91 -3.10 1.59
N ILE A 103 10.81 -2.82 0.29
CA ILE A 103 9.58 -2.40 -0.37
C ILE A 103 9.23 -3.47 -1.41
N LEU A 104 8.02 -4.00 -1.35
CA LEU A 104 7.47 -4.92 -2.36
C LEU A 104 6.41 -4.18 -3.18
N LEU A 105 6.54 -4.23 -4.50
CA LEU A 105 5.46 -3.97 -5.44
C LEU A 105 4.95 -5.32 -5.97
N ASP A 106 3.76 -5.72 -5.52
CA ASP A 106 3.06 -6.91 -6.01
C ASP A 106 2.03 -6.50 -7.06
N ALA A 107 2.29 -6.93 -8.30
CA ALA A 107 1.49 -6.71 -9.49
C ALA A 107 1.03 -8.05 -10.12
N VAL A 108 1.03 -9.15 -9.36
CA VAL A 108 0.60 -10.47 -9.90
C VAL A 108 -0.89 -10.47 -10.28
N SER A 109 -1.70 -9.66 -9.60
CA SER A 109 -3.12 -9.49 -9.91
C SER A 109 -3.38 -8.26 -10.77
N PHE A 110 -2.36 -7.76 -11.48
CA PHE A 110 -2.53 -6.57 -12.30
C PHE A 110 -3.51 -6.82 -13.45
N ASP A 111 -4.57 -6.02 -13.53
CA ASP A 111 -5.62 -6.16 -14.55
C ASP A 111 -5.93 -4.80 -15.20
N GLU A 112 -5.39 -4.60 -16.40
CA GLU A 112 -5.60 -3.38 -17.20
C GLU A 112 -7.07 -3.20 -17.60
N SER A 113 -7.88 -4.27 -17.66
CA SER A 113 -9.31 -4.15 -17.97
C SER A 113 -10.09 -3.38 -16.89
N LYS A 114 -9.51 -3.23 -15.69
CA LYS A 114 -10.08 -2.45 -14.58
C LYS A 114 -9.61 -1.00 -14.56
N SER A 115 -8.72 -0.60 -15.48
CA SER A 115 -8.20 0.76 -15.57
C SER A 115 -9.30 1.79 -15.75
N GLY A 116 -10.38 1.47 -16.48
CA GLY A 116 -11.38 2.46 -16.88
C GLY A 116 -10.91 3.35 -18.04
N GLY A 117 -9.96 2.87 -18.85
CA GLY A 117 -9.45 3.57 -20.02
C GLY A 117 -8.14 4.34 -19.80
N TYR A 118 -7.66 4.40 -18.55
CA TYR A 118 -6.37 5.00 -18.22
C TYR A 118 -5.21 4.11 -18.69
N PRO A 119 -4.13 4.67 -19.25
CA PRO A 119 -2.95 3.90 -19.62
C PRO A 119 -2.35 3.18 -18.41
N LYS A 120 -2.05 1.88 -18.57
CA LYS A 120 -1.48 1.07 -17.48
C LYS A 120 -0.17 1.64 -16.92
N GLU A 121 0.65 2.25 -17.77
CA GLU A 121 1.92 2.86 -17.36
C GLU A 121 1.69 4.04 -16.42
N ASP A 122 0.69 4.89 -16.71
CA ASP A 122 0.35 6.05 -15.87
C ASP A 122 -0.17 5.61 -14.51
N ILE A 123 -0.97 4.54 -14.46
CA ILE A 123 -1.44 3.97 -13.19
C ILE A 123 -0.24 3.52 -12.34
N VAL A 124 0.70 2.78 -12.92
CA VAL A 124 1.88 2.31 -12.19
C VAL A 124 2.78 3.47 -11.76
N ARG A 125 3.04 4.44 -12.65
CA ARG A 125 3.88 5.62 -12.35
C ARG A 125 3.25 6.51 -11.28
N ALA A 126 1.95 6.77 -11.36
CA ALA A 126 1.21 7.51 -10.33
C ALA A 126 1.22 6.76 -8.99
N SER A 127 1.09 5.43 -9.01
CA SER A 127 1.21 4.59 -7.81
C SER A 127 2.60 4.67 -7.17
N LEU A 128 3.66 4.68 -7.98
CA LEU A 128 5.04 4.88 -7.51
C LEU A 128 5.27 6.29 -6.98
N GLU A 129 4.64 7.31 -7.56
CA GLU A 129 4.66 8.67 -7.00
C GLU A 129 3.92 8.73 -5.65
N CYS A 130 2.83 7.99 -5.49
CA CYS A 130 2.17 7.85 -4.18
C CYS A 130 3.13 7.27 -3.14
N LEU A 131 3.84 6.18 -3.49
CA LEU A 131 4.88 5.60 -2.66
C LEU A 131 5.93 6.66 -2.30
N ARG A 132 6.50 7.38 -3.28
CA ARG A 132 7.50 8.42 -3.04
C ARG A 132 7.05 9.45 -2.00
N ARG A 133 5.78 9.88 -2.07
CA ARG A 133 5.21 10.92 -1.19
C ARG A 133 4.95 10.44 0.24
N CYS A 134 4.82 9.14 0.47
CA CYS A 134 4.58 8.58 1.80
C CYS A 134 5.69 7.65 2.29
N LEU A 135 6.86 7.64 1.65
CA LEU A 135 7.99 6.81 2.06
C LEU A 135 8.55 7.26 3.43
N PRO A 136 8.63 6.34 4.41
CA PRO A 136 9.37 6.59 5.65
C PRO A 136 10.86 6.82 5.38
N GLU A 137 11.53 7.59 6.24
CA GLU A 137 12.97 7.87 6.13
C GLU A 137 13.83 6.60 5.97
N LYS A 138 13.53 5.56 6.74
CA LYS A 138 14.21 4.25 6.70
C LYS A 138 14.17 3.57 5.32
N LEU A 139 13.23 3.95 4.46
CA LEU A 139 12.99 3.34 3.16
C LEU A 139 13.40 4.23 1.98
N LYS A 140 13.92 5.44 2.22
CA LYS A 140 14.25 6.39 1.13
C LYS A 140 15.27 5.86 0.12
N SER A 141 16.21 5.04 0.57
CA SER A 141 17.25 4.43 -0.28
C SER A 141 16.93 2.98 -0.69
N THR A 142 15.79 2.44 -0.24
CA THR A 142 15.42 1.05 -0.50
C THR A 142 14.91 0.91 -1.93
N LYS A 143 15.47 -0.05 -2.66
CA LYS A 143 15.01 -0.41 -4.00
C LYS A 143 13.72 -1.22 -3.94
N ILE A 144 12.92 -1.14 -4.98
CA ILE A 144 11.68 -1.91 -5.05
C ILE A 144 11.99 -3.34 -5.46
N THR A 145 11.48 -4.29 -4.67
CA THR A 145 11.33 -5.68 -5.08
C THR A 145 10.05 -5.80 -5.90
N LEU A 146 10.15 -6.21 -7.16
CA LEU A 146 9.01 -6.39 -8.06
C LEU A 146 8.57 -7.86 -8.11
N LYS A 147 7.28 -8.10 -7.87
CA LYS A 147 6.62 -9.39 -8.07
C LYS A 147 5.49 -9.21 -9.07
N CYS A 148 5.58 -9.87 -10.21
CA CYS A 148 4.63 -9.75 -11.33
C CYS A 148 4.57 -11.05 -12.13
N LEU A 149 3.59 -11.13 -13.04
CA LEU A 149 3.53 -12.17 -14.07
C LEU A 149 4.65 -11.97 -15.09
N ASP A 150 5.06 -13.04 -15.76
CA ASP A 150 6.17 -12.98 -16.71
C ASP A 150 5.87 -12.11 -17.94
N GLU A 151 4.60 -12.05 -18.37
CA GLU A 151 4.14 -11.17 -19.45
C GLU A 151 4.27 -9.68 -19.12
N ASP A 152 4.20 -9.32 -17.84
CA ASP A 152 4.33 -7.93 -17.40
C ASP A 152 5.75 -7.55 -16.99
N ARG A 153 6.64 -8.55 -16.85
CA ARG A 153 7.96 -8.37 -16.26
C ARG A 153 8.81 -7.35 -17.00
N GLU A 154 8.83 -7.39 -18.33
CA GLU A 154 9.69 -6.53 -19.15
C GLU A 154 9.36 -5.04 -18.93
N TRP A 155 8.09 -4.66 -19.11
CA TRP A 155 7.68 -3.27 -19.04
C TRP A 155 7.63 -2.75 -17.60
N LEU A 156 7.15 -3.54 -16.64
CA LEU A 156 7.14 -3.15 -15.22
C LEU A 156 8.55 -2.97 -14.67
N SER A 157 9.48 -3.87 -15.00
CA SER A 157 10.87 -3.76 -14.53
C SER A 157 11.53 -2.48 -15.04
N LYS A 158 11.19 -2.03 -16.26
CA LYS A 158 11.68 -0.77 -16.80
C LYS A 158 11.19 0.43 -15.98
N ILE A 159 9.90 0.52 -15.70
CA ILE A 159 9.32 1.60 -14.89
C ILE A 159 9.89 1.59 -13.47
N VAL A 160 10.03 0.41 -12.86
CA VAL A 160 10.64 0.27 -11.52
C VAL A 160 12.11 0.70 -11.53
N ALA A 161 12.88 0.31 -12.53
CA ALA A 161 14.28 0.73 -12.65
C ALA A 161 14.43 2.25 -12.83
N GLU A 162 13.53 2.88 -13.62
CA GLU A 162 13.46 4.32 -13.75
C GLU A 162 13.17 4.99 -12.40
N PHE A 163 12.19 4.48 -11.65
CA PHE A 163 11.85 4.99 -10.32
C PHE A 163 12.99 4.85 -9.30
N ASP A 164 13.67 3.70 -9.29
CA ASP A 164 14.80 3.44 -8.41
C ASP A 164 16.03 4.30 -8.74
N SER A 165 16.14 4.76 -10.00
CA SER A 165 17.21 5.64 -10.44
C SER A 165 16.87 7.12 -10.32
N ALA A 166 15.58 7.47 -10.17
CA ALA A 166 15.12 8.85 -10.09
C ALA A 166 15.47 9.51 -8.74
N PRO A 167 15.82 10.81 -8.74
CA PRO A 167 15.95 11.58 -7.50
C PRO A 167 14.63 11.59 -6.71
N ARG A 168 14.64 11.14 -5.45
CA ARG A 168 13.43 11.02 -4.61
C ARG A 168 12.89 12.36 -4.10
N ASP A 169 13.66 13.43 -4.24
CA ASP A 169 13.29 14.81 -3.97
C ASP A 169 12.50 15.48 -5.11
N LYS A 170 12.43 14.84 -6.28
CA LYS A 170 11.68 15.33 -7.44
C LYS A 170 10.42 14.49 -7.70
N PRO A 171 9.38 15.07 -8.31
CA PRO A 171 8.23 14.30 -8.78
C PRO A 171 8.68 13.22 -9.77
N PHE A 172 8.18 12.00 -9.60
CA PHE A 172 8.37 10.91 -10.56
C PHE A 172 7.26 10.88 -11.61
N PHE A 173 6.06 11.29 -11.21
CA PHE A 173 4.88 11.39 -12.07
C PHE A 173 4.21 12.74 -11.86
N VAL A 174 3.86 13.40 -12.96
CA VAL A 174 3.04 14.61 -13.01
C VAL A 174 2.00 14.33 -14.09
N ALA A 175 0.71 14.47 -13.74
CA ALA A 175 -0.35 14.40 -14.74
C ALA A 175 -0.19 15.58 -15.73
N GLU A 176 -0.31 15.31 -17.02
CA GLU A 176 -0.17 16.30 -18.10
C GLU A 176 -1.48 16.99 -18.43
#